data_AF-A0AAJ2JBA5-F1
#
_entry.id   AF-A0AAJ2JBA5-F1
#
_cell.length_a   1.000
_cell.length_b   1.000
_cell.length_c   1.000
_cell.angle_alpha   90.00
_cell.angle_beta   90.00
_cell.angle_gamma   90.00
#
_symmetry.space_group_name_H-M   'P 1'
#
loop_
_entity.id
_entity.type
_entity.pdbx_description
1 polymer ?
#
loop_
_entity_poly.entity_id
_entity_poly.type
_entity_poly.pdbx_seq_one_letter_code
_entity_poly.pdbx_strand_id
1 'polypeptide(L)'
;MQKLISPCSSVFSYDPRWAEVRLGAEPALYYMGASSSFFVDQNPMGDRILAPAADIEVDQSVGALRLTSTDKGEPVEYVVSAGCDFDRLIFELVHALKDSGLAPGETDDKIDVACEGGLIKTCYITRVFEGDAPRSLRIVHKDEGIHVVIPSPRYQARVTSLMMSGAELFIGTDDGATMKRKLTLHQSILMFFTGVVDELRETSGCD
;
A
#
# COMPACT_ATOMS: atom_id res chain seq x y z
N MET A 1 -6.71 -6.71 27.31
CA MET A 1 -7.49 -5.49 27.00
C MET A 1 -7.84 -5.51 25.51
N GLN A 2 -8.99 -4.98 25.09
CA GLN A 2 -9.37 -4.92 23.67
C GLN A 2 -9.43 -3.46 23.19
N LYS A 3 -8.90 -3.19 21.99
CA LYS A 3 -9.00 -1.90 21.30
C LYS A 3 -9.76 -2.07 19.99
N LEU A 4 -10.83 -1.32 19.83
CA LEU A 4 -11.63 -1.28 18.61
C LEU A 4 -11.19 -0.05 17.79
N ILE A 5 -10.87 -0.27 16.52
CA ILE A 5 -10.31 0.77 15.65
C ILE A 5 -11.07 0.80 14.33
N SER A 6 -11.36 2.02 13.88
CA SER A 6 -11.93 2.30 12.55
C SER A 6 -11.07 3.39 11.92
N PRO A 7 -10.17 3.05 10.97
CA PRO A 7 -9.24 4.00 10.40
C PRO A 7 -9.95 5.14 9.66
N CYS A 8 -9.55 6.38 9.93
CA CYS A 8 -9.91 7.55 9.12
C CYS A 8 -8.88 7.81 7.99
N SER A 9 -7.70 7.21 8.12
CA SER A 9 -6.62 7.23 7.15
C SER A 9 -5.85 5.91 7.22
N SER A 10 -5.32 5.51 6.06
CA SER A 10 -4.58 4.27 5.90
C SER A 10 -3.41 4.47 4.95
N VAL A 11 -2.31 3.78 5.23
CA VAL A 11 -1.11 3.84 4.42
C VAL A 11 -0.64 2.45 4.07
N PHE A 12 -0.09 2.33 2.88
CA PHE A 12 0.69 1.18 2.46
C PHE A 12 2.07 1.66 2.03
N SER A 13 3.13 0.99 2.47
CA SER A 13 4.47 1.21 1.96
C SER A 13 5.17 -0.13 1.82
N TYR A 14 5.78 -0.37 0.66
CA TYR A 14 6.62 -1.52 0.41
C TYR A 14 8.00 -1.06 -0.06
N ASP A 15 9.05 -1.54 0.60
CA ASP A 15 10.44 -1.32 0.17
C ASP A 15 11.14 -2.66 -0.12
N PRO A 16 11.44 -2.96 -1.41
CA PRO A 16 12.03 -4.23 -1.77
C PRO A 16 13.48 -4.37 -1.30
N ARG A 17 14.17 -3.27 -0.93
CA ARG A 17 15.54 -3.33 -0.40
C ARG A 17 15.62 -4.07 0.93
N TRP A 18 14.54 -4.02 1.70
CA TRP A 18 14.47 -4.60 3.05
C TRP A 18 13.38 -5.67 3.17
N ALA A 19 12.58 -5.88 2.12
CA ALA A 19 11.36 -6.68 2.17
C ALA A 19 10.45 -6.25 3.35
N GLU A 20 10.37 -4.94 3.59
CA GLU A 20 9.55 -4.36 4.64
C GLU A 20 8.24 -3.85 4.02
N VAL A 21 7.13 -4.19 4.66
CA VAL A 21 5.80 -3.67 4.31
C VAL A 21 5.20 -2.97 5.52
N ARG A 22 4.74 -1.74 5.36
CA ARG A 22 3.92 -0.99 6.33
C ARG A 22 2.47 -1.00 5.86
N LEU A 23 1.55 -1.24 6.79
CA LEU A 23 0.12 -1.41 6.59
C LEU A 23 -0.64 -0.63 7.67
N GLY A 24 -1.53 0.27 7.25
CA GLY A 24 -2.36 1.07 8.15
C GLY A 24 -1.60 2.21 8.85
N ALA A 25 -2.37 3.20 9.32
CA ALA A 25 -1.84 4.29 10.13
C ALA A 25 -1.95 3.99 11.63
N GLU A 26 -3.07 3.40 12.06
CA GLU A 26 -3.36 3.08 13.46
C GLU A 26 -4.15 1.75 13.55
N PRO A 27 -3.59 0.68 14.17
CA PRO A 27 -2.19 0.56 14.51
C PRO A 27 -1.34 0.50 13.23
N ALA A 28 -0.14 1.10 13.23
CA ALA A 28 0.79 0.90 12.13
C ALA A 28 1.37 -0.52 12.24
N LEU A 29 0.91 -1.39 11.35
CA LEU A 29 1.32 -2.79 11.26
C LEU A 29 2.48 -2.89 10.27
N TYR A 30 3.54 -3.58 10.65
CA TYR A 30 4.70 -3.84 9.81
C TYR A 30 4.84 -5.33 9.58
N TYR A 31 5.11 -5.73 8.35
CA TYR A 31 5.55 -7.07 7.99
C TYR A 31 7.02 -7.02 7.58
N MET A 32 7.82 -7.92 8.17
CA MET A 32 9.25 -8.05 7.91
C MET A 32 9.50 -9.36 7.15
N GLY A 33 9.83 -9.30 5.87
CA GLY A 33 10.05 -10.48 5.04
C GLY A 33 11.14 -11.41 5.59
N ALA A 34 12.23 -10.85 6.10
CA ALA A 34 13.37 -11.61 6.65
C ALA A 34 13.01 -12.54 7.83
N SER A 35 12.03 -12.16 8.65
CA SER A 35 11.52 -12.98 9.76
C SER A 35 10.13 -13.56 9.48
N SER A 36 9.54 -13.23 8.33
CA SER A 36 8.16 -13.57 7.96
C SER A 36 7.17 -13.30 9.10
N SER A 37 7.33 -12.15 9.75
CA SER A 37 6.64 -11.82 11.00
C SER A 37 6.05 -10.42 10.97
N PHE A 38 4.96 -10.25 11.71
CA PHE A 38 4.26 -8.99 11.86
C PHE A 38 4.59 -8.31 13.19
N PHE A 39 4.55 -6.98 13.18
CA PHE A 39 4.85 -6.13 14.32
C PHE A 39 3.92 -4.92 14.35
N VAL A 40 3.49 -4.51 15.53
CA VAL A 40 2.76 -3.24 15.73
C VAL A 40 3.74 -2.20 16.25
N ASP A 41 3.76 -1.02 15.62
CA ASP A 41 4.49 0.13 16.13
C ASP A 41 3.78 0.73 17.36
N GLN A 42 4.50 0.77 18.48
CA GLN A 42 4.04 1.28 19.77
C GLN A 42 4.31 2.78 19.95
N ASN A 43 5.02 3.41 19.01
CA ASN A 43 5.36 4.82 19.08
C ASN A 43 5.20 5.53 17.72
N PRO A 44 3.96 5.61 17.19
CA PRO A 44 3.71 6.15 15.85
C PRO A 44 4.05 7.64 15.71
N MET A 45 4.24 8.36 16.81
CA MET A 45 4.58 9.80 16.85
C MET A 45 6.07 10.07 17.06
N GLY A 46 6.90 9.03 17.19
CA GLY A 46 8.32 9.15 17.46
C GLY A 46 9.13 8.06 16.78
N ASP A 47 10.27 7.72 17.38
CA ASP A 47 11.09 6.62 16.88
C ASP A 47 10.32 5.30 16.98
N ARG A 48 10.35 4.54 15.88
CA ARG A 48 9.62 3.29 15.72
C ARG A 48 9.99 2.28 16.81
N ILE A 49 8.99 1.79 17.56
CA ILE A 49 9.14 0.75 18.58
C ILE A 49 8.25 -0.43 18.19
N LEU A 50 8.85 -1.50 17.65
CA LEU A 50 8.11 -2.65 17.15
C LEU A 50 7.86 -3.70 18.23
N ALA A 51 6.59 -3.97 18.52
CA ALA A 51 6.16 -5.11 19.31
C ALA A 51 5.66 -6.23 18.40
N PRO A 52 6.03 -7.51 18.62
CA PRO A 52 5.52 -8.62 17.83
C PRO A 52 3.99 -8.66 17.82
N ALA A 53 3.42 -9.03 16.68
CA ALA A 53 2.00 -9.31 16.53
C ALA A 53 1.77 -10.82 16.34
N ALA A 54 0.73 -11.34 16.97
CA ALA A 54 0.31 -12.74 16.91
C ALA A 54 -1.20 -12.82 16.64
N ASP A 55 -1.70 -14.06 16.50
CA ASP A 55 -3.13 -14.38 16.32
C ASP A 55 -3.80 -13.52 15.23
N ILE A 56 -3.09 -13.34 14.12
CA ILE A 56 -3.53 -12.48 13.02
C ILE A 56 -4.59 -13.21 12.22
N GLU A 57 -5.80 -12.65 12.25
CA GLU A 57 -6.97 -13.18 11.58
C GLU A 57 -7.66 -12.08 10.77
N VAL A 58 -8.05 -12.42 9.54
CA VAL A 58 -8.80 -11.53 8.67
C VAL A 58 -10.17 -12.13 8.41
N ASP A 59 -11.21 -11.43 8.81
CA ASP A 59 -12.60 -11.77 8.48
C ASP A 59 -13.04 -10.92 7.29
N GLN A 60 -12.93 -11.52 6.10
CA GLN A 60 -13.30 -10.88 4.83
C GLN A 60 -14.80 -10.57 4.74
N SER A 61 -15.65 -11.32 5.44
CA SER A 61 -17.11 -11.16 5.33
C SER A 61 -17.61 -9.87 5.98
N VAL A 62 -16.94 -9.43 7.03
CA VAL A 62 -17.27 -8.20 7.77
C VAL A 62 -16.22 -7.11 7.58
N GLY A 63 -15.14 -7.39 6.84
CA GLY A 63 -14.04 -6.46 6.61
C GLY A 63 -13.33 -6.10 7.91
N ALA A 64 -12.84 -7.09 8.66
CA ALA A 64 -12.15 -6.87 9.91
C ALA A 64 -10.81 -7.62 10.00
N LEU A 65 -9.83 -6.97 10.62
CA LEU A 65 -8.53 -7.53 11.00
C LEU A 65 -8.47 -7.64 12.53
N ARG A 66 -8.14 -8.82 13.03
CA ARG A 66 -7.84 -9.08 14.44
C ARG A 66 -6.38 -9.47 14.60
N LEU A 67 -5.76 -8.97 15.65
CA LEU A 67 -4.40 -9.36 16.04
C LEU A 67 -4.18 -9.12 17.52
N THR A 68 -3.22 -9.83 18.11
CA THR A 68 -2.74 -9.61 19.46
C THR A 68 -1.33 -9.02 19.42
N SER A 69 -1.05 -8.05 20.28
CA SER A 69 0.30 -7.50 20.47
C SER A 69 0.44 -6.98 21.90
N THR A 70 1.59 -6.39 22.23
CA THR A 70 1.80 -5.75 23.54
C THR A 70 1.78 -4.23 23.40
N ASP A 71 1.05 -3.54 24.29
CA ASP A 71 1.08 -2.08 24.41
C ASP A 71 1.53 -1.73 25.83
N LYS A 72 2.64 -0.99 25.92
CA LYS A 72 3.29 -0.64 27.20
C LYS A 72 3.53 -1.85 28.11
N GLY A 73 3.83 -3.00 27.51
CA GLY A 73 4.10 -4.27 28.22
C GLY A 73 2.87 -5.13 28.49
N GLU A 74 1.66 -4.64 28.24
CA GLU A 74 0.41 -5.38 28.49
C GLU A 74 -0.15 -6.00 27.20
N PRO A 75 -0.68 -7.24 27.25
CA PRO A 75 -1.37 -7.84 26.11
C PRO A 75 -2.63 -7.08 25.69
N VAL A 76 -2.68 -6.72 24.41
CA VAL A 76 -3.80 -6.02 23.77
C VAL A 76 -4.24 -6.78 22.53
N GLU A 77 -5.55 -7.01 22.46
CA GLU A 77 -6.23 -7.43 21.25
C GLU A 77 -6.68 -6.19 20.48
N TYR A 78 -6.29 -6.12 19.21
CA TYR A 78 -6.71 -5.08 18.28
C TYR A 78 -7.77 -5.68 17.35
N VAL A 79 -8.90 -4.98 17.21
CA VAL A 79 -9.93 -5.28 16.22
C VAL A 79 -10.09 -4.06 15.34
N VAL A 80 -9.59 -4.15 14.11
CA VAL A 80 -9.61 -3.07 13.12
C VAL A 80 -10.71 -3.36 12.12
N SER A 81 -11.70 -2.49 12.01
CA SER A 81 -12.78 -2.59 11.02
C SER A 81 -12.48 -1.67 9.85
N ALA A 82 -12.64 -2.18 8.62
CA ALA A 82 -12.43 -1.42 7.40
C ALA A 82 -13.39 -0.22 7.34
N GLY A 83 -12.85 0.98 7.16
CA GLY A 83 -13.61 2.21 6.92
C GLY A 83 -13.82 2.50 5.44
N CYS A 84 -13.00 1.91 4.57
CA CYS A 84 -13.06 2.06 3.11
C CYS A 84 -12.55 0.80 2.38
N ASP A 85 -12.66 0.79 1.05
CA ASP A 85 -12.20 -0.35 0.24
C ASP A 85 -10.68 -0.53 0.28
N PHE A 86 -9.91 0.57 0.38
CA PHE A 86 -8.48 0.49 0.60
C PHE A 86 -8.07 -0.27 1.87
N ASP A 87 -8.85 -0.18 2.96
CA ASP A 87 -8.60 -0.95 4.18
C ASP A 87 -8.82 -2.45 3.94
N ARG A 88 -9.81 -2.81 3.12
CA ARG A 88 -10.08 -4.20 2.75
C ARG A 88 -8.94 -4.77 1.92
N LEU A 89 -8.41 -4.00 0.97
CA LEU A 89 -7.22 -4.37 0.21
C LEU A 89 -6.01 -4.60 1.14
N ILE A 90 -5.83 -3.75 2.16
CA ILE A 90 -4.79 -3.94 3.17
C ILE A 90 -4.99 -5.26 3.92
N PHE A 91 -6.22 -5.58 4.34
CA PHE A 91 -6.50 -6.82 5.08
C PHE A 91 -6.29 -8.08 4.23
N GLU A 92 -6.69 -8.05 2.96
CA GLU A 92 -6.36 -9.12 2.00
C GLU A 92 -4.84 -9.30 1.86
N LEU A 93 -4.08 -8.21 1.79
CA LEU A 93 -2.63 -8.27 1.72
C LEU A 93 -2.02 -8.84 3.01
N VAL A 94 -2.52 -8.46 4.20
CA VAL A 94 -2.08 -9.05 5.49
C VAL A 94 -2.20 -10.58 5.44
N HIS A 95 -3.34 -11.08 4.96
CA HIS A 95 -3.56 -12.51 4.81
C HIS A 95 -2.56 -13.14 3.82
N ALA A 96 -2.33 -12.50 2.67
CA ALA A 96 -1.44 -12.99 1.63
C ALA A 96 0.05 -12.92 1.99
N LEU A 97 0.45 -12.09 2.96
CA LEU A 97 1.84 -11.92 3.37
C LEU A 97 2.35 -13.04 4.30
N LYS A 98 1.46 -13.67 5.07
CA LYS A 98 1.83 -14.68 6.07
C LYS A 98 2.69 -15.82 5.51
N ASP A 99 2.42 -16.23 4.28
CA ASP A 99 3.09 -17.34 3.59
C ASP A 99 3.76 -16.88 2.28
N SER A 100 4.07 -15.58 2.15
CA SER A 100 4.47 -15.03 0.85
C SER A 100 5.91 -15.35 0.46
N GLY A 101 6.80 -15.64 1.42
CA GLY A 101 8.23 -15.82 1.15
C GLY A 101 8.93 -14.55 0.65
N LEU A 102 8.38 -13.37 0.95
CA LEU A 102 8.91 -12.08 0.48
C LEU A 102 10.36 -11.89 0.93
N ALA A 103 11.30 -11.84 -0.02
CA ALA A 103 12.72 -11.67 0.28
C ALA A 103 13.28 -10.33 -0.23
N PRO A 104 14.32 -9.78 0.42
CA PRO A 104 14.94 -8.53 -0.01
C PRO A 104 15.62 -8.66 -1.38
N GLY A 105 15.55 -7.62 -2.19
CA GLY A 105 16.29 -7.50 -3.45
C GLY A 105 15.75 -8.34 -4.62
N GLU A 106 14.61 -9.01 -4.46
CA GLU A 106 13.99 -9.79 -5.54
C GLU A 106 13.28 -8.91 -6.58
N THR A 107 12.99 -7.65 -6.23
CA THR A 107 12.19 -6.75 -7.05
C THR A 107 12.67 -5.31 -6.97
N ASP A 108 12.27 -4.48 -7.93
CA ASP A 108 12.90 -3.17 -8.14
C ASP A 108 12.02 -1.99 -7.75
N ASP A 109 10.70 -2.19 -7.62
CA ASP A 109 9.75 -1.12 -7.43
C ASP A 109 9.31 -1.00 -5.96
N LYS A 110 9.63 0.14 -5.35
CA LYS A 110 9.06 0.61 -4.09
C LYS A 110 7.68 1.21 -4.36
N ILE A 111 6.72 0.91 -3.50
CA ILE A 111 5.35 1.46 -3.60
C ILE A 111 5.00 2.18 -2.31
N ASP A 112 4.44 3.38 -2.41
CA ASP A 112 3.86 4.12 -1.29
C ASP A 112 2.45 4.59 -1.66
N VAL A 113 1.44 4.22 -0.88
CA VAL A 113 0.04 4.62 -1.08
C VAL A 113 -0.50 5.23 0.20
N ALA A 114 -1.23 6.34 0.08
CA ALA A 114 -1.91 6.98 1.19
C ALA A 114 -3.39 7.20 0.84
N CYS A 115 -4.26 6.70 1.71
CA CYS A 115 -5.70 6.88 1.66
C CYS A 115 -6.13 7.74 2.85
N GLU A 116 -6.94 8.75 2.58
CA GLU A 116 -7.49 9.66 3.59
C GLU A 116 -8.96 9.91 3.29
N GLY A 117 -9.82 9.69 4.30
CA GLY A 117 -11.27 9.83 4.14
C GLY A 117 -11.85 8.88 3.09
N GLY A 118 -11.28 7.68 2.95
CA GLY A 118 -11.70 6.67 1.97
C GLY A 118 -11.32 6.97 0.52
N LEU A 119 -10.42 7.93 0.28
CA LEU A 119 -9.91 8.26 -1.05
C LEU A 119 -8.39 8.13 -1.09
N ILE A 120 -7.87 7.38 -2.07
CA ILE A 120 -6.43 7.31 -2.34
C ILE A 120 -5.95 8.69 -2.82
N LYS A 121 -5.20 9.38 -1.97
CA LYS A 121 -4.65 10.72 -2.26
C LYS A 121 -3.37 10.64 -3.08
N THR A 122 -2.52 9.67 -2.77
CA THR A 122 -1.22 9.52 -3.42
C THR A 122 -0.88 8.05 -3.60
N CYS A 123 -0.33 7.72 -4.76
CA CYS A 123 0.25 6.43 -5.09
C CYS A 123 1.58 6.66 -5.81
N TYR A 124 2.69 6.31 -5.17
CA TYR A 124 4.03 6.53 -5.67
C TYR A 124 4.70 5.20 -5.99
N ILE A 125 5.33 5.14 -7.17
CA ILE A 125 6.06 3.98 -7.67
C ILE A 125 7.48 4.45 -7.93
N THR A 126 8.45 3.89 -7.20
CA THR A 126 9.85 4.32 -7.27
C THR A 126 10.76 3.15 -7.58
N ARG A 127 11.55 3.23 -8.66
CA ARG A 127 12.54 2.19 -8.97
C ARG A 127 13.78 2.40 -8.10
N VAL A 128 14.12 1.41 -7.28
CA VAL A 128 15.21 1.49 -6.29
C VAL A 128 16.49 0.75 -6.70
N PHE A 129 16.40 -0.17 -7.67
CA PHE A 129 17.54 -0.95 -8.19
C PHE A 129 17.71 -0.81 -9.72
N GLU A 130 17.81 0.41 -10.30
CA GLU A 130 18.32 0.60 -11.69
C GLU A 130 18.54 2.08 -12.05
N GLY A 131 19.38 2.33 -13.07
CA GLY A 131 19.72 3.65 -13.64
C GLY A 131 18.83 4.07 -14.83
N ASP A 132 18.76 5.39 -15.05
CA ASP A 132 18.14 6.16 -16.16
C ASP A 132 16.61 6.13 -16.40
N ALA A 133 15.83 5.21 -15.84
CA ALA A 133 14.35 5.34 -15.87
C ALA A 133 13.87 6.52 -14.98
N PRO A 134 12.70 7.14 -15.23
CA PRO A 134 12.14 8.11 -14.29
C PRO A 134 12.00 7.45 -12.92
N ARG A 135 12.87 7.87 -11.99
CA ARG A 135 13.02 7.24 -10.67
C ARG A 135 11.69 7.07 -9.96
N SER A 136 10.77 8.02 -10.16
CA SER A 136 9.48 8.06 -9.49
C SER A 136 8.39 8.37 -10.51
N LEU A 137 7.36 7.53 -10.56
CA LEU A 137 6.07 7.82 -11.15
C LEU A 137 5.09 8.01 -9.99
N ARG A 138 4.29 9.06 -10.05
CA ARG A 138 3.34 9.39 -8.98
C ARG A 138 1.96 9.53 -9.61
N ILE A 139 0.96 8.93 -8.98
CA ILE A 139 -0.45 9.18 -9.25
C ILE A 139 -0.97 9.93 -8.04
N VAL A 140 -1.49 11.14 -8.26
CA VAL A 140 -1.97 12.00 -7.18
C VAL A 140 -3.38 12.46 -7.47
N HIS A 141 -4.24 12.41 -6.45
CA HIS A 141 -5.57 12.96 -6.52
C HIS A 141 -5.51 14.48 -6.33
N LYS A 142 -6.09 15.24 -7.28
CA LYS A 142 -6.27 16.69 -7.22
C LYS A 142 -7.75 17.02 -7.42
N ASP A 143 -8.14 18.27 -7.23
CA ASP A 143 -9.56 18.68 -7.21
C ASP A 143 -10.35 18.25 -8.45
N GLU A 144 -9.69 18.14 -9.62
CA GLU A 144 -10.32 17.77 -10.90
C GLU A 144 -10.10 16.30 -11.31
N GLY A 145 -9.58 15.46 -10.41
CA GLY A 145 -9.30 14.04 -10.64
C GLY A 145 -7.84 13.65 -10.46
N ILE A 146 -7.49 12.44 -10.88
CA ILE A 146 -6.14 11.91 -10.71
C ILE A 146 -5.18 12.40 -11.80
N HIS A 147 -3.94 12.63 -11.41
CA HIS A 147 -2.87 13.11 -12.29
C HIS A 147 -1.67 12.20 -12.17
N VAL A 148 -1.04 11.91 -13.31
CA VAL A 148 0.30 11.32 -13.34
C VAL A 148 1.32 12.44 -13.23
N VAL A 149 2.33 12.26 -12.39
CA VAL A 149 3.43 13.19 -12.19
C VAL A 149 4.75 12.42 -12.25
N ILE A 150 5.61 12.84 -13.17
CA ILE A 150 7.00 12.40 -13.26
C ILE A 150 7.87 13.60 -12.84
N PRO A 151 8.61 13.52 -11.73
CA PRO A 151 9.43 14.65 -11.26
C PRO A 151 10.63 14.96 -12.16
N SER A 152 11.17 13.96 -12.86
CA SER A 152 12.36 14.09 -13.71
C SER A 152 12.33 13.04 -14.84
N PRO A 153 12.28 13.46 -16.12
CA PRO A 153 11.99 14.82 -16.58
C PRO A 153 10.61 15.29 -16.06
N ARG A 154 10.46 16.59 -15.79
CA ARG A 154 9.20 17.12 -15.25
C ARG A 154 8.07 16.91 -16.27
N TYR A 155 7.08 16.12 -15.88
CA TYR A 155 5.87 15.89 -16.64
C TYR A 155 4.69 15.76 -15.69
N GLN A 156 3.56 16.33 -16.07
CA GLN A 156 2.30 16.16 -15.37
C GLN A 156 1.16 16.27 -16.38
N ALA A 157 0.21 15.34 -16.31
CA ALA A 157 -1.01 15.38 -17.08
C ALA A 157 -2.15 14.73 -16.30
N ARG A 158 -3.40 15.06 -16.64
CA ARG A 158 -4.57 14.42 -16.05
C ARG A 158 -4.70 13.03 -16.64
N VAL A 159 -4.99 12.04 -15.81
CA VAL A 159 -5.20 10.67 -16.25
C VAL A 159 -6.62 10.53 -16.79
N THR A 160 -6.75 9.91 -17.95
CA THR A 160 -8.03 9.63 -18.62
C THR A 160 -8.35 8.14 -18.62
N SER A 161 -7.33 7.27 -18.62
CA SER A 161 -7.47 5.82 -18.46
C SER A 161 -6.33 5.27 -17.59
N LEU A 162 -6.67 4.27 -16.76
CA LEU A 162 -5.73 3.65 -15.84
C LEU A 162 -6.04 2.15 -15.74
N MET A 163 -5.09 1.29 -16.06
CA MET A 163 -5.30 -0.15 -15.97
C MET A 163 -4.02 -0.94 -15.71
N MET A 164 -4.18 -2.08 -15.06
CA MET A 164 -3.17 -3.13 -14.99
C MET A 164 -3.43 -4.21 -16.03
N SER A 165 -2.38 -4.69 -16.69
CA SER A 165 -2.40 -5.94 -17.45
C SER A 165 -1.20 -6.78 -17.02
N GLY A 166 -1.44 -7.75 -16.14
CA GLY A 166 -0.37 -8.49 -15.47
C GLY A 166 0.50 -7.55 -14.63
N ALA A 167 1.80 -7.50 -14.92
CA ALA A 167 2.75 -6.61 -14.25
C ALA A 167 2.94 -5.25 -14.95
N GLU A 168 2.19 -4.97 -16.01
CA GLU A 168 2.29 -3.70 -16.74
C GLU A 168 1.17 -2.74 -16.33
N LEU A 169 1.57 -1.55 -15.89
CA LEU A 169 0.69 -0.41 -15.65
C LEU A 169 0.57 0.44 -16.92
N PHE A 170 -0.65 0.71 -17.35
CA PHE A 170 -0.97 1.57 -18.49
C PHE A 170 -1.69 2.83 -18.00
N ILE A 171 -1.25 3.97 -18.50
CA ILE A 171 -1.81 5.28 -18.16
C ILE A 171 -2.05 6.06 -19.45
N GLY A 172 -3.31 6.37 -19.76
CA GLY A 172 -3.69 7.35 -20.77
C GLY A 172 -3.88 8.73 -20.14
N THR A 173 -3.51 9.77 -20.86
CA THR A 173 -3.59 11.16 -20.38
C THR A 173 -4.39 12.06 -21.32
N ASP A 174 -4.85 13.19 -20.79
CA ASP A 174 -5.67 14.18 -21.51
C ASP A 174 -4.92 14.92 -22.63
N ASP A 175 -3.60 15.01 -22.55
CA ASP A 175 -2.72 15.51 -23.61
C ASP A 175 -2.48 14.49 -24.76
N GLY A 176 -3.12 13.32 -24.68
CA GLY A 176 -3.01 12.23 -25.66
C GLY A 176 -1.77 11.35 -25.50
N ALA A 177 -0.94 11.56 -24.48
CA ALA A 177 0.17 10.66 -24.19
C ALA A 177 -0.33 9.31 -23.64
N THR A 178 0.50 8.29 -23.80
CA THR A 178 0.28 6.98 -23.18
C THR A 178 1.58 6.53 -22.54
N MET A 179 1.51 6.20 -21.26
CA MET A 179 2.64 5.69 -20.49
C MET A 179 2.43 4.21 -20.21
N LYS A 180 3.53 3.47 -20.29
CA LYS A 180 3.59 2.06 -19.88
C LYS A 180 4.72 1.90 -18.89
N ARG A 181 4.43 1.24 -17.77
CA ARG A 181 5.44 0.90 -16.77
C ARG A 181 5.33 -0.57 -16.41
N LYS A 182 6.34 -1.34 -16.80
CA LYS A 182 6.54 -2.69 -16.28
C LYS A 182 6.98 -2.60 -14.83
N LEU A 183 6.19 -3.17 -13.92
CA LEU A 183 6.46 -3.25 -12.50
C LEU A 183 7.22 -4.54 -12.20
N THR A 184 8.26 -4.42 -11.39
CA THR A 184 8.93 -5.54 -10.77
C THR A 184 8.49 -5.56 -9.31
N LEU A 185 7.53 -6.43 -8.96
CA LEU A 185 6.93 -6.55 -7.63
C LEU A 185 6.71 -8.03 -7.27
N HIS A 186 6.71 -8.33 -5.98
CA HIS A 186 6.36 -9.65 -5.48
C HIS A 186 4.87 -9.93 -5.76
N GLN A 187 4.49 -11.18 -6.04
CA GLN A 187 3.12 -11.50 -6.48
C GLN A 187 2.04 -10.97 -5.54
N SER A 188 2.18 -11.15 -4.22
CA SER A 188 1.22 -10.61 -3.24
C SER A 188 1.10 -9.08 -3.29
N ILE A 189 2.23 -8.38 -3.51
CA ILE A 189 2.27 -6.92 -3.63
C ILE A 189 1.67 -6.47 -4.96
N LEU A 190 1.90 -7.21 -6.05
CA LEU A 190 1.34 -6.93 -7.37
C LEU A 190 -0.19 -7.08 -7.37
N MET A 191 -0.71 -8.12 -6.72
CA MET A 191 -2.17 -8.32 -6.58
C MET A 191 -2.81 -7.18 -5.79
N PHE A 192 -2.22 -6.81 -4.65
CA PHE A 192 -2.66 -5.65 -3.87
C PHE A 192 -2.63 -4.37 -4.72
N PHE A 193 -1.52 -4.12 -5.43
CA PHE A 193 -1.36 -2.93 -6.25
C PHE A 193 -2.35 -2.87 -7.42
N THR A 194 -2.77 -4.02 -7.94
CA THR A 194 -3.83 -4.10 -8.94
C THR A 194 -5.16 -3.59 -8.38
N GLY A 195 -5.53 -4.01 -7.17
CA GLY A 195 -6.70 -3.48 -6.47
C GLY A 195 -6.62 -1.97 -6.21
N VAL A 196 -5.44 -1.45 -5.85
CA VAL A 196 -5.20 0.00 -5.70
C VAL A 196 -5.43 0.75 -7.02
N VAL A 197 -5.00 0.20 -8.14
CA VAL A 197 -5.21 0.78 -9.47
C VAL A 197 -6.70 0.78 -9.84
N ASP A 198 -7.41 -0.31 -9.55
CA ASP A 198 -8.85 -0.40 -9.80
C ASP A 198 -9.62 0.63 -8.96
N GLU A 199 -9.30 0.78 -7.66
CA GLU A 199 -9.90 1.80 -6.78
C GLU A 199 -9.60 3.23 -7.27
N LEU A 200 -8.36 3.51 -7.69
CA LEU A 200 -7.99 4.79 -8.29
C LEU A 200 -8.79 5.07 -9.57
N ARG A 201 -9.02 4.07 -10.43
CA ARG A 201 -9.83 4.22 -11.65
C ARG A 201 -11.29 4.53 -11.32
N GLU A 202 -11.88 3.77 -10.41
CA GLU A 202 -13.30 3.91 -10.03
C GLU A 202 -13.61 5.26 -9.38
N THR A 203 -12.76 5.71 -8.46
CA THR A 203 -12.95 6.99 -7.75
C THR A 203 -12.69 8.22 -8.61
N SER A 204 -11.99 8.05 -9.74
CA SER A 204 -11.66 9.15 -10.66
C SER A 204 -12.54 9.22 -11.91
N GLY A 205 -13.38 8.21 -12.14
CA GLY A 205 -14.23 8.13 -13.34
C GLY A 205 -13.42 7.98 -14.62
N CYS A 206 -12.26 7.31 -14.55
CA CYS A 206 -11.48 6.95 -15.74
C CYS A 206 -12.09 5.73 -16.45
N ASP A 207 -12.05 5.73 -17.79
CA ASP A 207 -12.53 4.64 -18.65
C ASP A 207 -11.49 3.52 -18.84
#